data_AF-A0A3S3CZ41-F1
#
_entry.id   AF-A0A3S3CZ41-F1
#
_cell.length_a   1.000
_cell.length_b   1.000
_cell.length_c   1.000
_cell.angle_alpha   90.00
_cell.angle_beta   90.00
_cell.angle_gamma   90.00
#
_symmetry.space_group_name_H-M   'P 1'
#
loop_
_entity.id
_entity.type
_entity.pdbx_description
1 polymer ?
#
loop_
_entity_poly.entity_id
_entity_poly.type
_entity_poly.pdbx_seq_one_letter_code
_entity_poly.pdbx_strand_id
1 'polypeptide(L)'
;MSQRKDLTIDELVKDPMIRMLMKADRVDPRSFETMLRTLADTQGRSRKAPPRFLEDPGQSRSRRLSRVAKAFGQARASGEAYVSW
;
A
#
# COMPACT_ATOMS: atom_id res chain seq x y z
N MET A 1 22.07 18.68 1.03
CA MET A 1 21.19 17.50 1.20
C MET A 1 21.77 16.65 2.31
N SER A 2 21.17 16.64 3.50
CA SER A 2 21.66 15.79 4.60
C SER A 2 21.35 14.34 4.25
N GLN A 3 22.37 13.50 4.06
CA GLN A 3 22.16 12.05 3.86
C GLN A 3 21.49 11.51 5.12
N ARG A 4 20.21 11.15 5.00
CA ARG A 4 19.51 10.45 6.06
C ARG A 4 20.20 9.10 6.21
N LYS A 5 20.85 8.92 7.36
CA LYS A 5 21.52 7.67 7.70
C LYS A 5 20.44 6.70 8.13
N ASP A 6 20.13 5.72 7.29
CA ASP A 6 19.17 4.69 7.62
C ASP A 6 19.68 3.87 8.81
N LEU A 7 18.81 3.59 9.78
CA LEU A 7 19.13 2.79 10.95
C LEU A 7 19.30 1.33 10.54
N THR A 8 20.37 0.70 11.04
CA THR A 8 20.54 -0.75 10.95
C THR A 8 19.55 -1.47 11.88
N ILE A 9 19.30 -2.76 11.62
CA ILE A 9 18.45 -3.59 12.49
C ILE A 9 19.00 -3.59 13.93
N ASP A 10 20.32 -3.64 14.09
CA ASP A 10 20.99 -3.64 15.40
C ASP A 10 20.79 -2.33 16.16
N GLU A 11 20.83 -1.19 15.47
CA GLU A 11 20.55 0.12 16.06
C GLU A 11 19.08 0.27 16.42
N LEU A 12 18.18 -0.19 15.54
CA LEU A 12 16.74 -0.13 15.77
C LEU A 12 16.29 -0.94 16.99
N VAL A 13 16.84 -2.14 17.20
CA VAL A 13 16.52 -2.98 18.37
C VAL A 13 17.11 -2.40 19.67
N LYS A 14 18.11 -1.52 19.58
CA LYS A 14 18.69 -0.80 20.72
C LYS A 14 18.04 0.55 20.96
N ASP A 15 17.21 1.04 20.05
CA ASP A 15 16.55 2.32 20.18
C ASP A 15 15.62 2.34 21.41
N PRO A 16 15.75 3.33 22.31
CA PRO A 16 14.96 3.39 23.54
C PRO A 16 13.45 3.50 23.29
N MET A 17 13.05 4.28 22.29
CA MET A 17 11.65 4.49 21.95
C MET A 17 11.04 3.20 21.39
N ILE A 18 11.74 2.52 20.49
CA ILE A 18 11.31 1.20 19.99
C ILE A 18 11.17 0.20 21.14
N ARG A 19 12.15 0.13 22.05
CA ARG A 19 12.07 -0.77 23.22
C ARG A 19 10.89 -0.46 24.13
N MET A 20 10.56 0.82 24.32
CA MET A 20 9.36 1.20 25.08
C MET A 20 8.09 0.68 24.42
N LEU A 21 7.96 0.84 23.10
CA LEU A 21 6.80 0.34 22.34
C LEU A 21 6.69 -1.18 22.42
N MET A 22 7.80 -1.89 22.21
CA MET A 22 7.85 -3.36 22.32
C MET A 22 7.41 -3.83 23.70
N LYS A 23 7.84 -3.15 24.76
CA LYS A 23 7.43 -3.50 26.12
C LYS A 23 5.94 -3.27 26.35
N ALA A 24 5.38 -2.18 25.82
CA ALA A 24 3.95 -1.89 25.92
C ALA A 24 3.11 -3.01 25.28
N ASP A 25 3.57 -3.52 24.14
CA ASP A 25 2.89 -4.57 23.38
C ASP A 25 3.36 -6.00 23.74
N ARG A 26 4.20 -6.15 24.78
CA ARG A 26 4.78 -7.44 25.23
C ARG A 26 5.52 -8.21 24.12
N VAL A 27 6.16 -7.49 23.20
CA VAL A 27 7.00 -8.05 22.14
C VAL A 27 8.40 -8.34 22.67
N ASP A 28 8.88 -9.56 22.43
CA ASP A 28 10.25 -9.95 22.75
C ASP A 28 11.27 -9.34 21.74
N PRO A 29 12.28 -8.59 22.20
CA PRO A 29 13.34 -8.02 21.36
C PRO A 29 14.05 -9.01 20.44
N ARG A 30 14.31 -10.23 20.92
CA ARG A 30 15.04 -11.24 20.13
C ARG A 30 14.19 -11.84 19.03
N SER A 31 12.92 -12.10 19.32
CA SER A 31 11.94 -12.57 18.35
C SER A 31 11.70 -11.54 17.24
N PHE A 32 11.61 -10.26 17.60
CA PHE A 32 11.47 -9.17 16.63
C PHE A 32 12.71 -8.99 15.76
N GLU A 33 13.92 -9.03 16.34
CA GLU A 33 15.17 -9.00 15.58
C GLU A 33 15.23 -10.16 14.55
N THR A 34 14.88 -11.37 14.98
CA THR A 34 14.86 -12.57 14.13
C THR A 34 13.87 -12.42 12.97
N MET A 35 12.69 -11.86 13.25
CA MET A 35 11.69 -11.55 12.23
C MET A 35 12.22 -10.55 11.20
N LEU A 36 12.85 -9.46 11.64
CA LEU A 36 13.41 -8.44 10.75
C LEU A 36 14.55 -9.00 9.87
N ARG A 37 15.43 -9.84 10.44
CA ARG A 37 16.50 -10.49 9.67
C ARG A 37 15.93 -11.45 8.62
N THR A 38 14.94 -12.26 8.99
CA THR A 38 14.25 -13.16 8.05
C THR A 38 13.58 -12.37 6.92
N LEU A 39 12.95 -11.24 7.25
CA LEU A 39 12.34 -10.35 6.25
C LEU A 39 13.38 -9.70 5.33
N ALA A 40 14.56 -9.33 5.86
CA ALA A 40 15.65 -8.81 5.05
C ALA A 40 16.21 -9.88 4.10
N ASP A 41 16.36 -11.12 4.57
CA ASP A 41 16.85 -12.25 3.77
C ASP A 41 15.89 -12.61 2.63
N THR A 42 14.58 -12.60 2.88
CA THR A 42 13.56 -12.85 1.84
C THR A 42 13.58 -11.78 0.76
N GLN A 43 13.71 -10.50 1.14
CA GLN A 43 13.83 -9.39 0.18
C GLN A 43 15.15 -9.42 -0.59
N GLY A 44 16.26 -9.76 0.06
CA GLY A 44 17.57 -9.91 -0.57
C GLY A 44 17.60 -11.02 -1.62
N ARG A 45 16.88 -12.12 -1.38
CA ARG A 45 16.70 -13.21 -2.36
C ARG A 45 15.76 -12.82 -3.52
N SER A 46 14.71 -12.05 -3.23
CA SER A 46 13.75 -11.56 -4.23
C SER A 46 14.39 -10.60 -5.25
N ARG A 47 15.40 -9.80 -4.84
CA ARG A 47 16.15 -8.91 -5.75
C ARG A 47 16.92 -9.60 -6.89
N LYS A 48 17.02 -10.94 -6.92
CA LYS A 48 17.55 -11.66 -8.10
C LYS A 48 16.56 -11.75 -9.26
N ALA A 49 15.28 -11.44 -9.05
CA ALA A 49 14.34 -11.18 -10.12
C ALA A 49 14.04 -9.67 -10.13
N PRO A 50 14.17 -8.97 -11.26
CA PRO A 50 13.79 -7.57 -11.32
C PRO A 50 12.28 -7.47 -11.01
N PRO A 51 11.85 -6.56 -10.12
CA PRO A 51 10.44 -6.36 -9.88
C PRO A 51 9.80 -5.80 -11.15
N ARG A 52 9.02 -6.62 -11.87
CA ARG A 52 8.14 -6.19 -12.98
C ARG A 52 6.93 -5.41 -12.45
N PHE A 53 7.17 -4.44 -11.56
CA PHE A 53 6.12 -3.65 -10.92
C PHE A 53 6.02 -2.22 -11.48
N LEU A 54 6.58 -1.99 -12.66
CA LEU A 54 6.54 -0.70 -13.34
C LEU A 54 6.40 -0.86 -14.87
N GLU A 55 5.70 -1.91 -15.32
CA GLU A 55 5.04 -1.89 -16.62
C GLU A 55 3.69 -1.19 -16.43
N ASP A 56 3.68 0.07 -16.86
CA ASP A 56 2.53 0.96 -16.99
C ASP A 56 1.27 0.22 -17.48
N PRO A 57 0.19 0.09 -16.67
CA PRO A 57 -1.10 -0.39 -17.14
C PRO A 57 -1.91 0.75 -17.80
N GLY A 58 -1.23 1.70 -18.45
CA GLY A 58 -1.80 2.86 -19.11
C GLY A 58 -2.51 2.60 -20.44
N GLN A 59 -2.63 1.35 -20.91
CA GLN A 59 -3.18 1.12 -22.26
C GLN A 59 -4.18 -0.04 -22.46
N SER A 60 -4.68 -0.67 -21.39
CA SER A 60 -5.69 -1.74 -21.58
C SER A 60 -7.00 -1.58 -20.79
N ARG A 61 -7.10 -0.61 -19.87
CA ARG A 61 -8.31 -0.46 -19.03
C ARG A 61 -9.41 0.42 -19.65
N SER A 62 -9.08 1.26 -20.64
CA SER A 62 -10.03 2.24 -21.21
C SER A 62 -11.12 1.65 -22.14
N ARG A 63 -11.02 0.39 -22.58
CA ARG A 63 -11.98 -0.19 -23.54
C ARG A 63 -13.15 -0.98 -22.92
N ARG A 64 -13.17 -1.21 -21.61
CA ARG A 64 -14.19 -2.07 -20.98
C ARG A 64 -15.27 -1.35 -20.18
N LEU A 65 -15.11 -0.06 -19.86
CA LEU A 65 -16.10 0.68 -19.07
C LEU A 65 -17.16 1.41 -19.91
N SER A 66 -17.01 1.48 -21.23
CA SER A 66 -17.96 2.13 -22.14
C SER A 66 -19.25 1.33 -22.41
N ARG A 67 -19.39 0.11 -21.88
CA ARG A 67 -20.59 -0.74 -22.13
C ARG A 67 -21.63 -0.75 -21.02
N VAL A 68 -21.30 -0.31 -19.80
CA VAL A 68 -22.23 -0.36 -18.64
C VAL A 68 -22.98 0.97 -18.43
N ALA A 69 -22.47 2.09 -18.94
CA ALA A 69 -23.12 3.40 -18.79
C ALA A 69 -24.38 3.60 -19.65
N LYS A 70 -24.66 2.75 -20.66
CA LYS A 70 -25.89 2.83 -21.46
C LYS A 70 -27.13 2.26 -20.78
N ALA A 71 -27.00 1.53 -19.68
CA ALA A 71 -28.12 0.84 -19.04
C ALA A 71 -28.82 1.64 -17.93
N PHE A 72 -28.27 2.79 -17.49
CA PHE A 72 -28.85 3.59 -16.39
C PHE A 72 -29.49 4.92 -16.84
N GLY A 73 -29.49 5.23 -18.13
CA GLY A 73 -30.02 6.49 -18.67
C GLY A 73 -31.47 6.45 -19.17
N GLN A 74 -32.18 5.34 -19.05
CA GLN A 74 -33.47 5.13 -19.73
C GLN A 74 -34.59 4.70 -18.78
N ALA A 75 -34.69 5.34 -17.62
CA ALA A 75 -35.75 5.08 -16.65
C ALA A 75 -36.27 6.34 -15.92
N ARG A 76 -36.27 7.51 -16.56
CA ARG A 76 -37.11 8.64 -16.12
C ARG A 76 -37.44 9.59 -17.27
N ALA A 77 -38.37 9.16 -18.11
CA ALA A 77 -39.11 10.01 -19.02
C ALA A 77 -40.61 9.77 -18.76
N SER A 78 -41.16 10.47 -17.76
CA SER A 78 -42.60 10.73 -17.61
C SER A 78 -42.82 11.58 -16.35
N GLY A 79 -43.36 12.78 -16.52
CA GLY A 79 -43.88 13.56 -15.40
C GLY A 79 -43.49 15.03 -15.47
N GLU A 80 -44.24 15.76 -16.28
CA GLU A 80 -44.41 17.21 -16.22
C GLU A 80 -44.56 17.73 -14.77
N ALA A 81 -43.99 18.90 -14.48
CA ALA A 81 -44.75 20.11 -14.21
C ALA A 81 -43.84 21.21 -13.65
N TYR A 82 -43.83 22.34 -14.36
CA TYR A 82 -43.57 23.68 -13.85
C TYR A 82 -44.28 23.92 -12.52
N VAL A 83 -43.60 24.53 -11.53
CA VAL A 83 -44.08 25.71 -10.78
C VAL A 83 -42.88 26.40 -10.13
N SER A 84 -42.75 27.71 -10.41
CA SER A 84 -41.99 28.70 -9.67
C SER A 84 -42.78 29.20 -8.46
N TRP A 85 -42.16 29.27 -7.28
CA TRP A 85 -42.35 30.32 -6.26
C TRP A 85 -41.11 30.36 -5.36
#